data_AF-A0A835S9D9-F1
#
_entry.id   AF-A0A835S9D9-F1
#
_cell.length_a   1.000
_cell.length_b   1.000
_cell.length_c   1.000
_cell.angle_alpha   90.00
_cell.angle_beta   90.00
_cell.angle_gamma   90.00
#
_symmetry.space_group_name_H-M   'P 1'
#
loop_
_entity.id
_entity.type
_entity.pdbx_description
1 polymer ?
#
loop_
_entity_poly.entity_id
_entity_poly.type
_entity_poly.pdbx_seq_one_letter_code
_entity_poly.pdbx_strand_id
1 'polypeptide(L)'
;MVRSEPSECICRRHRWVEYAQKDRYNASQVPPEWHGWLHYITDHTGDELLMLKPRRYGVEHKENFSGEGEELIYHSKGHALNPGQRDWTRYQPWQPSKTS
;
A
#
# COMPACT_ATOMS: atom_id res chain seq x y z
N MET A 1 -19.19 39.90 -28.64
CA MET A 1 -19.08 39.72 -27.18
C MET A 1 -19.70 38.37 -26.83
N VAL A 2 -18.91 37.30 -26.91
CA VAL A 2 -19.39 35.95 -26.52
C VAL A 2 -19.05 35.81 -25.05
N ARG A 3 -20.06 35.82 -24.18
CA ARG A 3 -19.89 35.42 -22.79
C ARG A 3 -19.72 33.90 -22.79
N SER A 4 -18.50 33.44 -22.55
CA SER A 4 -18.23 32.05 -22.19
C SER A 4 -18.98 31.74 -20.90
N GLU A 5 -19.87 30.76 -20.92
CA GLU A 5 -20.53 30.27 -19.70
C GLU A 5 -19.47 29.80 -18.70
N PRO A 6 -19.66 30.01 -17.37
CA PRO A 6 -18.78 29.43 -16.39
C PRO A 6 -18.86 27.92 -16.55
N SER A 7 -17.75 27.29 -16.91
CA SER A 7 -17.61 25.84 -16.94
C SER A 7 -18.17 25.30 -15.63
N GLU A 8 -19.24 24.53 -15.71
CA GLU A 8 -19.83 23.82 -14.59
C GLU A 8 -18.70 23.08 -13.87
N CYS A 9 -18.33 23.55 -12.68
CA CYS A 9 -17.25 22.96 -11.90
C CYS A 9 -17.73 21.56 -11.53
N ILE A 10 -17.31 20.54 -12.30
CA ILE A 10 -17.76 19.17 -12.05
C ILE A 10 -17.31 18.80 -10.64
N CYS A 11 -18.28 18.69 -9.73
CA CYS A 11 -18.05 18.33 -8.35
C CYS A 11 -17.17 17.06 -8.30
N ARG A 12 -16.16 17.06 -7.42
CA ARG A 12 -15.16 15.99 -7.23
C ARG A 12 -14.01 15.90 -8.25
N ARG A 13 -13.91 16.76 -9.27
CA ARG A 13 -12.75 16.78 -10.18
C ARG A 13 -11.68 17.84 -9.83
N HIS A 14 -11.80 18.50 -8.70
CA HIS A 14 -10.89 19.59 -8.31
C HIS A 14 -9.68 19.13 -7.48
N ARG A 15 -9.57 17.84 -7.16
CA ARG A 15 -8.38 17.21 -6.54
C ARG A 15 -7.89 16.09 -7.45
N TRP A 16 -6.62 16.15 -7.83
CA TRP A 16 -5.94 15.12 -8.60
C TRP A 16 -4.46 15.10 -8.25
N VAL A 17 -3.77 14.02 -8.63
CA VAL A 17 -2.32 13.87 -8.47
C VAL A 17 -1.71 13.55 -9.84
N GLU A 18 -0.57 14.17 -10.15
CA GLU A 18 0.30 13.75 -11.25
C GLU A 18 1.40 12.86 -10.66
N TYR A 19 1.48 11.61 -11.11
CA TYR A 19 2.50 10.69 -10.65
C TYR A 19 3.88 11.08 -11.21
N ALA A 20 4.91 11.01 -10.38
CA ALA A 20 6.28 11.29 -10.80
C ALA A 20 6.79 10.30 -11.85
N GLN A 21 6.38 9.03 -11.76
CA GLN A 21 6.72 7.98 -12.72
C GLN A 21 5.64 7.90 -13.81
N LYS A 22 5.91 8.52 -14.95
CA LYS A 22 4.93 8.62 -16.06
C LYS A 22 4.72 7.30 -16.80
N ASP A 23 5.75 6.46 -16.87
CA ASP A 23 5.71 5.21 -17.64
C ASP A 23 5.08 4.05 -16.88
N ARG A 24 5.05 4.13 -15.53
CA ARG A 24 4.56 3.07 -14.64
C ARG A 24 3.83 3.67 -13.44
N TYR A 25 2.73 4.37 -13.72
CA TYR A 25 1.88 4.92 -12.67
C TYR A 25 0.93 3.85 -12.13
N ASN A 26 0.73 3.83 -10.82
CA ASN A 26 -0.21 2.93 -10.16
C ASN A 26 -0.97 3.71 -9.07
N ALA A 27 -2.27 3.49 -8.95
CA ALA A 27 -3.12 4.16 -7.96
C ALA A 27 -2.64 3.97 -6.51
N SER A 28 -1.97 2.85 -6.23
CA SER A 28 -1.43 2.54 -4.91
C SER A 28 -0.14 3.26 -4.56
N GLN A 29 0.44 4.07 -5.46
CA GLN A 29 1.64 4.88 -5.20
C GLN A 29 1.36 6.14 -4.36
N VAL A 30 0.09 6.50 -4.16
CA VAL A 30 -0.29 7.65 -3.34
C VAL A 30 -0.08 7.27 -1.87
N PRO A 31 0.79 8.01 -1.13
CA PRO A 31 1.06 7.69 0.25
C PRO A 31 -0.16 8.00 1.14
N PRO A 32 -0.27 7.38 2.32
CA PRO A 32 -1.47 7.46 3.15
C PRO A 32 -1.86 8.88 3.57
N GLU A 33 -0.87 9.76 3.77
CA GLU A 33 -1.06 11.18 4.09
C GLU A 33 -1.76 11.96 2.96
N TRP A 34 -1.51 11.62 1.69
CA TRP A 34 -2.16 12.26 0.54
C TRP A 34 -3.44 11.54 0.11
N HIS A 35 -3.56 10.25 0.41
CA HIS A 35 -4.71 9.44 0.04
C HIS A 35 -6.02 9.98 0.64
N GLY A 36 -6.01 10.38 1.92
CA GLY A 36 -7.21 10.95 2.57
C GLY A 36 -7.69 12.25 1.91
N TRP A 37 -6.75 13.15 1.61
CA TRP A 37 -7.02 14.41 0.93
C TRP A 37 -7.55 14.21 -0.48
N LEU A 38 -6.92 13.32 -1.26
CA LEU A 38 -7.30 13.00 -2.63
C LEU A 38 -8.71 12.40 -2.70
N HIS A 39 -9.10 11.59 -1.73
CA HIS A 39 -10.39 10.91 -1.68
C HIS A 39 -11.50 11.68 -0.94
N TYR A 40 -11.30 12.97 -0.64
CA TYR A 40 -12.29 13.81 0.06
C TYR A 40 -12.69 13.27 1.45
N ILE A 41 -11.81 12.51 2.10
CA ILE A 41 -12.04 12.00 3.46
C ILE A 41 -11.69 13.08 4.49
N THR A 42 -10.67 13.89 4.18
CA THR A 42 -10.20 14.99 5.01
C THR A 42 -9.82 16.18 4.14
N ASP A 43 -9.85 17.38 4.74
CA ASP A 43 -9.38 18.62 4.14
C ASP A 43 -7.93 18.95 4.51
N HIS A 44 -7.34 18.19 5.44
CA HIS A 44 -5.92 18.30 5.78
C HIS A 44 -5.04 17.87 4.61
N THR A 45 -3.98 18.64 4.34
CA THR A 45 -3.01 18.30 3.29
C THR A 45 -2.05 17.20 3.76
N GLY A 46 -1.35 16.56 2.81
CA GLY A 46 -0.40 15.51 3.15
C GLY A 46 0.74 16.00 4.05
N ASP A 47 1.19 17.24 3.89
CA ASP A 47 2.25 17.81 4.72
C ASP A 47 1.83 17.97 6.20
N GLU A 48 0.58 18.35 6.44
CA GLU A 48 0.01 18.44 7.79
C GLU A 48 -0.05 17.06 8.46
N LEU A 49 -0.47 16.04 7.72
CA LEU A 49 -0.57 14.67 8.23
C LEU A 49 0.79 13.98 8.37
N LEU A 50 1.77 14.36 7.55
CA LEU A 50 3.13 13.82 7.64
C LEU A 50 3.78 14.17 8.98
N MET A 51 3.47 15.33 9.57
CA MET A 51 3.92 15.71 10.91
C MET A 51 3.38 14.79 12.01
N LEU A 52 2.25 14.14 11.76
CA LEU A 52 1.60 13.19 12.68
C LEU A 52 2.08 11.74 12.48
N LYS A 53 2.93 11.48 11.47
CA LYS A 53 3.42 10.12 11.17
C LYS A 53 4.16 9.53 12.40
N PRO A 54 3.74 8.36 12.91
CA PRO A 54 4.34 7.78 14.10
C PRO A 54 5.78 7.32 13.84
N ARG A 55 6.75 7.91 14.54
CA ARG A 55 8.18 7.66 14.30
C ARG A 55 8.67 6.27 14.72
N ARG A 56 8.03 5.65 15.74
CA ARG A 56 8.53 4.40 16.34
C ARG A 56 8.23 3.16 15.49
N TYR A 57 7.10 3.14 14.81
CA TYR A 57 6.57 1.97 14.10
C TYR A 57 6.04 2.32 12.70
N GLY A 58 6.14 3.58 12.28
CA GLY A 58 5.76 4.00 10.93
C GLY A 58 6.69 3.36 9.91
N VAL A 59 6.12 2.52 9.06
CA VAL A 59 6.82 1.94 7.92
C VAL A 59 6.70 2.90 6.74
N GLU A 60 7.71 2.92 5.88
CA GLU A 60 7.66 3.70 4.66
C GLU A 60 6.60 3.15 3.70
N HIS A 61 5.96 4.06 2.98
CA HIS A 61 4.93 3.69 2.01
C HIS A 61 5.57 2.87 0.89
N LYS A 62 4.94 1.73 0.59
CA LYS A 62 5.32 0.83 -0.49
C LYS A 62 4.08 0.62 -1.36
N GLU A 63 4.22 0.84 -2.66
CA GLU A 63 3.15 0.59 -3.63
C GLU A 63 2.74 -0.89 -3.63
N ASN A 64 1.61 -1.22 -4.26
CA ASN A 64 1.20 -2.60 -4.38
C ASN A 64 1.97 -3.32 -5.52
N PHE A 65 2.77 -4.33 -5.16
CA PHE A 65 3.55 -5.16 -6.07
C PHE A 65 2.82 -6.46 -6.49
N SER A 66 1.50 -6.55 -6.30
CA SER A 66 0.71 -7.67 -6.80
C SER A 66 1.00 -7.96 -8.27
N GLY A 67 1.48 -9.16 -8.58
CA GLY A 67 1.75 -9.63 -9.94
C GLY A 67 3.17 -9.35 -10.47
N GLU A 68 4.06 -8.74 -9.68
CA GLU A 68 5.40 -8.33 -10.13
C GLU A 68 6.52 -9.32 -9.75
N GLY A 69 6.14 -10.52 -9.31
CA GLY A 69 7.04 -11.60 -8.94
C GLY A 69 6.77 -12.13 -7.53
N GLU A 70 7.01 -13.43 -7.34
CA GLU A 70 6.70 -14.13 -6.09
C GLU A 70 7.45 -13.59 -4.87
N GLU A 71 8.63 -13.01 -5.07
CA GLU A 71 9.45 -12.43 -3.99
C GLU A 71 8.92 -11.09 -3.47
N LEU A 72 8.17 -10.35 -4.29
CA LEU A 72 7.65 -9.02 -3.94
C LEU A 72 6.23 -9.08 -3.35
N ILE A 73 5.53 -10.19 -3.59
CA ILE A 73 4.17 -10.44 -3.16
C ILE A 73 4.17 -11.03 -1.75
N TYR A 74 3.16 -10.66 -0.96
CA TYR A 74 2.97 -11.24 0.35
C TYR A 74 2.48 -12.70 0.26
N HIS A 75 3.24 -13.60 0.86
CA HIS A 75 2.88 -15.01 1.04
C HIS A 75 2.49 -15.31 2.49
N SER A 76 1.35 -16.00 2.67
CA SER A 76 0.95 -16.45 4.01
C SER A 76 1.96 -17.43 4.60
N LYS A 77 1.99 -17.57 5.93
CA LYS A 77 2.98 -18.41 6.63
C LYS A 77 2.93 -19.90 6.25
N GLY A 78 1.82 -20.39 5.71
CA GLY A 78 1.71 -21.79 5.25
C GLY A 78 1.92 -21.97 3.75
N HIS A 79 2.09 -20.88 2.98
CA HIS A 79 2.22 -20.94 1.54
C HIS A 79 3.55 -21.59 1.12
N ALA A 80 3.53 -22.44 0.09
CA ALA A 80 4.70 -23.22 -0.34
C ALA A 80 5.86 -22.34 -0.86
N LEU A 81 5.56 -21.15 -1.37
CA LEU A 81 6.57 -20.19 -1.83
C LEU A 81 7.09 -19.27 -0.72
N ASN A 82 6.56 -19.38 0.51
CA ASN A 82 7.08 -18.61 1.63
C ASN A 82 8.37 -19.26 2.14
N PRO A 83 9.53 -18.56 2.12
CA PRO A 83 10.78 -19.12 2.62
C PRO A 83 10.73 -19.52 4.10
N GLY A 84 9.83 -18.93 4.88
CA GLY A 84 9.58 -19.25 6.29
C GLY A 84 8.32 -20.10 6.50
N GLN A 85 8.11 -21.14 5.67
CA GLN A 85 6.92 -21.98 5.75
C GLN A 85 6.78 -22.57 7.17
N ARG A 86 5.69 -22.18 7.83
CA ARG A 86 5.37 -22.53 9.20
C ARG A 86 4.66 -23.87 9.25
N ASP A 87 5.18 -24.76 10.07
CA ASP A 87 4.45 -25.92 10.55
C ASP A 87 3.45 -25.51 11.65
N TRP A 88 2.20 -25.95 11.50
CA TRP A 88 1.11 -25.70 12.44
C TRP A 88 0.86 -26.86 13.41
N THR A 89 1.69 -27.91 13.34
CA THR A 89 1.64 -29.03 14.26
C THR A 89 1.73 -28.54 15.71
N ARG A 90 0.73 -28.88 16.53
CA ARG A 90 0.58 -28.38 17.90
C ARG A 90 1.30 -29.24 18.94
N TYR A 91 1.85 -30.36 18.52
CA TYR A 91 2.55 -31.32 19.34
C TYR A 91 3.92 -31.59 18.72
N GLN A 92 4.84 -32.11 19.52
CA GLN A 92 6.13 -32.59 19.02
C GLN A 92 6.04 -34.11 18.92
N PRO A 93 6.15 -34.70 17.71
CA PRO A 93 6.19 -36.15 17.57
C PRO A 93 7.45 -36.69 18.24
N TRP A 94 7.35 -37.87 18.85
CA TRP A 94 8.52 -38.57 19.36
C TRP A 94 9.48 -38.92 18.21
N GLN A 95 10.77 -38.59 18.37
CA GLN A 95 11.82 -38.92 17.41
C GLN A 95 12.69 -40.06 17.97
N PRO A 96 12.76 -41.24 17.31
CA PRO A 96 13.62 -42.33 17.75
C PRO A 96 15.10 -41.93 17.66
N SER A 97 15.89 -42.29 18.68
CA SER A 97 17.35 -42.24 18.57
C SER A 97 17.81 -43.26 17.54
N LYS A 98 18.54 -42.85 16.50
CA LYS A 98 19.17 -43.78 15.56
C LYS A 98 20.21 -44.61 16.32
N THR A 99 19.97 -45.90 16.49
CA THR A 99 21.01 -46.85 16.91
C THR A 99 21.99 -46.98 15.74
N SER A 100 23.27 -46.67 16.01
CA SER A 100 24.37 -46.78 15.04
C SER A 100 24.81 -48.22 14.83
#